data_AF-A0A7C2WV96-F1
#
_entry.id   AF-A0A7C2WV96-F1
#
_cell.length_a   1.000
_cell.length_b   1.000
_cell.length_c   1.000
_cell.angle_alpha   90.00
_cell.angle_beta   90.00
_cell.angle_gamma   90.00
#
_symmetry.space_group_name_H-M   'P 1'
#
loop_
_entity.id
_entity.type
_entity.pdbx_description
1 polymer ?
#
loop_
_entity_poly.entity_id
_entity_poly.type
_entity_poly.pdbx_seq_one_letter_code
_entity_poly.pdbx_strand_id
1 'polypeptide(L)'
;MRCYAQAILDSGIPLDNHVVVSGIGCSGRVAGYMKIDSYHTTHGRAIPFAIGLKLANPNLAITVFSGDGDLAAIGGNHLIHAARRNVDISVICVNNFNYGMTGGQLGPTTPFGARTSTTPYGSPEFPFNFPYLLAASGANFVARWTTIHVRHLKRDILYMFGKPGFSFVEVLAPCPVGFGKLNYIAEGLDEMLLYKERCVIADGIPLDELGIDLRADQPIYVGRFVDRDLPPYKPVRLEDIK
;
A
#
# COMPACT_ATOMS: atom_id res chain seq x y z
N MET A 1 -0.70 -7.30 -9.18
CA MET A 1 -0.08 -8.56 -8.68
C MET A 1 1.09 -9.04 -9.55
N ARG A 2 1.06 -8.95 -10.89
CA ARG A 2 2.19 -9.37 -11.75
C ARG A 2 3.55 -8.77 -11.37
N CYS A 3 3.62 -7.47 -11.06
CA CYS A 3 4.87 -6.85 -10.62
C CYS A 3 5.43 -7.47 -9.33
N TYR A 4 4.56 -7.82 -8.39
CA TYR A 4 4.94 -8.48 -7.13
C TYR A 4 5.48 -9.89 -7.38
N ALA A 5 4.79 -10.69 -8.20
CA ALA A 5 5.27 -12.02 -8.58
C ALA A 5 6.64 -11.97 -9.28
N GLN A 6 6.85 -11.02 -10.20
CA GLN A 6 8.15 -10.90 -10.87
C GLN A 6 9.24 -10.41 -9.92
N ALA A 7 8.94 -9.48 -9.01
CA ALA A 7 9.89 -9.01 -8.01
C ALA A 7 10.33 -10.16 -7.07
N ILE A 8 9.41 -11.04 -6.68
CA ILE A 8 9.75 -12.25 -5.90
C ILE A 8 10.77 -13.10 -6.65
N LEU A 9 10.51 -13.40 -7.93
CA LEU A 9 11.41 -14.22 -8.75
C LEU A 9 12.79 -13.59 -8.94
N ASP A 10 12.85 -12.26 -9.02
CA ASP A 10 14.09 -11.52 -9.23
C ASP A 10 14.84 -11.24 -7.92
N SER A 11 14.24 -11.51 -6.76
CA SER A 11 14.80 -11.16 -5.44
C SER A 11 16.03 -11.97 -5.03
N GLY A 12 16.21 -13.17 -5.60
CA GLY A 12 17.21 -14.14 -5.15
C GLY A 12 16.92 -14.75 -3.77
N ILE A 13 15.82 -14.36 -3.11
CA ILE A 13 15.35 -14.96 -1.86
C ILE A 13 14.63 -16.28 -2.21
N PRO A 14 14.93 -17.39 -1.51
CA PRO A 14 14.23 -18.66 -1.72
C PRO A 14 12.70 -18.47 -1.63
N LEU A 15 11.95 -19.12 -2.52
CA LEU A 15 10.48 -18.99 -2.56
C LEU A 15 9.83 -19.36 -1.22
N ASP A 16 10.38 -20.36 -0.52
CA ASP A 16 9.91 -20.81 0.80
C ASP A 16 10.12 -19.77 1.92
N ASN A 17 10.96 -18.75 1.69
CA ASN A 17 11.17 -17.64 2.62
C ASN A 17 10.27 -16.44 2.31
N HIS A 18 9.54 -16.44 1.19
CA HIS A 18 8.55 -15.40 0.88
C HIS A 18 7.21 -15.75 1.51
N VAL A 19 6.65 -14.80 2.24
CA VAL A 19 5.33 -14.95 2.84
C VAL A 19 4.46 -13.74 2.50
N VAL A 20 3.25 -13.98 2.00
CA VAL A 20 2.25 -12.93 1.79
C VAL A 20 1.16 -12.99 2.85
N VAL A 21 0.95 -11.88 3.55
CA VAL A 21 -0.14 -11.74 4.51
C VAL A 21 -1.13 -10.73 3.96
N SER A 22 -2.38 -11.13 3.79
CA SER A 22 -3.42 -10.29 3.22
C SER A 22 -4.53 -9.98 4.22
N GLY A 23 -5.11 -8.79 4.10
CA GLY A 23 -6.34 -8.41 4.77
C GLY A 23 -7.58 -8.85 3.97
N ILE A 24 -8.71 -8.22 4.26
CA ILE A 24 -9.98 -8.50 3.56
C ILE A 24 -10.26 -7.42 2.51
N GLY A 25 -10.59 -7.84 1.29
CA GLY A 25 -10.91 -6.96 0.16
C GLY A 25 -10.53 -7.59 -1.19
N CYS A 26 -10.79 -6.88 -2.29
CA CYS A 26 -10.45 -7.37 -3.64
C CYS A 26 -8.95 -7.67 -3.77
N SER A 27 -8.10 -6.78 -3.24
CA SER A 27 -6.65 -6.94 -3.17
C SER A 27 -6.22 -8.14 -2.30
N GLY A 28 -6.98 -8.45 -1.25
CA GLY A 28 -6.67 -9.51 -0.31
C GLY A 28 -6.70 -10.93 -0.91
N ARG A 29 -7.34 -11.11 -2.07
CA ARG A 29 -7.34 -12.40 -2.79
C ARG A 29 -5.96 -12.83 -3.29
N VAL A 30 -4.96 -11.95 -3.24
CA VAL A 30 -3.56 -12.27 -3.54
C VAL A 30 -3.05 -13.53 -2.82
N ALA A 31 -3.51 -13.80 -1.60
CA ALA A 31 -3.13 -15.02 -0.87
C ALA A 31 -3.53 -16.30 -1.64
N GLY A 32 -4.66 -16.30 -2.34
CA GLY A 32 -5.09 -17.43 -3.17
C GLY A 32 -4.48 -17.47 -4.57
N TYR A 33 -3.72 -16.45 -4.98
CA TYR A 33 -3.19 -16.33 -6.34
C TYR A 33 -1.68 -16.53 -6.45
N MET A 34 -0.98 -16.60 -5.32
CA MET A 34 0.48 -16.69 -5.27
C MET A 34 0.91 -18.10 -4.83
N LYS A 35 1.91 -18.67 -5.48
CA LYS A 35 2.50 -19.98 -5.14
C LYS A 35 3.64 -19.81 -4.13
N ILE A 36 3.33 -19.26 -2.96
CA ILE A 36 4.20 -19.09 -1.79
C ILE A 36 3.34 -19.25 -0.53
N ASP A 37 3.96 -19.31 0.65
CA ASP A 37 3.23 -19.31 1.90
C ASP A 37 2.38 -18.05 2.02
N SER A 38 1.10 -18.24 2.36
CA SER A 38 0.12 -17.15 2.34
C SER A 38 -0.89 -17.27 3.45
N TYR A 39 -1.27 -16.12 4.01
CA TYR A 39 -2.25 -16.00 5.08
C TYR A 39 -3.30 -14.96 4.71
N HIS A 40 -4.55 -15.40 4.57
CA HIS A 40 -5.71 -14.53 4.42
C HIS A 40 -6.34 -14.29 5.80
N THR A 41 -6.12 -13.10 6.35
CA THR A 41 -6.41 -12.79 7.76
C THR A 41 -7.71 -12.01 7.91
N THR A 42 -8.00 -11.52 9.12
CA THR A 42 -9.19 -10.68 9.38
C THR A 42 -8.95 -9.24 8.94
N HIS A 43 -10.06 -8.53 8.69
CA HIS A 43 -10.03 -7.18 8.14
C HIS A 43 -9.22 -6.21 9.03
N GLY A 44 -8.22 -5.56 8.44
CA GLY A 44 -7.28 -4.66 9.10
C GLY A 44 -6.36 -5.32 10.13
N ARG A 45 -6.15 -6.64 10.05
CA ARG A 45 -5.27 -7.40 10.97
C ARG A 45 -4.10 -8.08 10.26
N ALA A 46 -3.89 -7.80 8.98
CA ALA A 46 -2.74 -8.33 8.24
C ALA A 46 -1.40 -7.87 8.82
N ILE A 47 -1.29 -6.59 9.21
CA ILE A 47 -0.06 -6.04 9.83
C ILE A 47 0.28 -6.72 11.17
N PRO A 48 -0.61 -6.77 12.19
CA PRO A 48 -0.25 -7.41 13.45
C PRO A 48 0.07 -8.91 13.27
N PHE A 49 -0.60 -9.61 12.35
CA PHE A 49 -0.27 -10.99 12.02
C PHE A 49 1.13 -11.11 11.40
N ALA A 50 1.46 -10.25 10.43
CA ALA A 50 2.78 -10.18 9.80
C ALA A 50 3.89 -9.85 10.80
N ILE A 51 3.64 -8.95 11.76
CA ILE A 51 4.59 -8.67 12.84
C ILE A 51 4.85 -9.94 13.66
N GLY A 52 3.80 -10.68 14.03
CA GLY A 52 3.94 -11.95 14.75
C GLY A 52 4.82 -12.96 13.99
N LEU A 53 4.58 -13.13 12.69
CA LEU A 53 5.40 -13.99 11.83
C LEU A 53 6.86 -13.54 11.79
N LYS A 54 7.11 -12.23 11.62
CA LYS A 54 8.48 -11.69 11.53
C LYS A 54 9.24 -11.86 12.84
N LEU A 55 8.56 -11.72 13.97
CA LEU A 55 9.15 -11.94 15.29
C LEU A 55 9.44 -13.42 15.55
N ALA A 56 8.57 -14.32 15.09
CA ALA A 56 8.76 -15.77 15.22
C ALA A 56 9.88 -16.30 14.31
N ASN A 57 10.00 -15.78 13.09
CA ASN A 57 11.06 -16.13 12.16
C ASN A 57 11.60 -14.89 11.42
N PRO A 58 12.70 -14.28 11.93
CA PRO A 58 13.29 -13.08 11.35
C PRO A 58 13.82 -13.25 9.92
N ASN A 59 14.04 -14.47 9.45
CA ASN A 59 14.61 -14.75 8.11
C ASN A 59 13.57 -14.67 6.98
N LEU A 60 12.28 -14.54 7.31
CA LEU A 60 11.22 -14.46 6.31
C LEU A 60 11.14 -13.06 5.67
N ALA A 61 10.94 -13.05 4.35
CA ALA A 61 10.57 -11.88 3.57
C ALA A 61 9.04 -11.77 3.56
N ILE A 62 8.52 -10.99 4.51
CA ILE A 62 7.07 -10.86 4.72
C ILE A 62 6.55 -9.62 4.02
N THR A 63 5.56 -9.83 3.15
CA THR A 63 4.82 -8.76 2.49
C THR A 63 3.36 -8.75 2.93
N VAL A 64 2.93 -7.65 3.53
CA VAL A 64 1.51 -7.35 3.71
C VAL A 64 0.96 -6.81 2.39
N PHE A 65 -0.11 -7.40 1.87
CA PHE A 65 -0.74 -6.97 0.62
C PHE A 65 -2.22 -6.73 0.86
N SER A 66 -2.64 -5.46 0.80
CA SER A 66 -3.99 -5.08 1.22
C SER A 66 -4.50 -3.81 0.54
N GLY A 67 -5.78 -3.49 0.75
CA GLY A 67 -6.44 -2.30 0.22
C GLY A 67 -6.28 -1.09 1.14
N ASP A 68 -6.54 0.11 0.63
CA ASP A 68 -6.50 1.35 1.39
C ASP A 68 -7.48 1.34 2.58
N GLY A 69 -8.71 0.86 2.38
CA GLY A 69 -9.69 0.73 3.47
C GLY A 69 -9.27 -0.24 4.58
N ASP A 70 -8.69 -1.39 4.21
CA ASP A 70 -8.18 -2.36 5.18
C ASP A 70 -7.00 -1.81 6.00
N LEU A 71 -6.10 -1.06 5.36
CA LEU A 71 -4.88 -0.53 5.97
C LEU A 71 -5.09 0.76 6.76
N ALA A 72 -5.87 1.71 6.24
CA ALA A 72 -5.96 3.06 6.77
C ALA A 72 -7.26 3.35 7.53
N ALA A 73 -8.31 2.52 7.39
CA ALA A 73 -9.49 2.63 8.24
C ALA A 73 -9.34 1.72 9.48
N ILE A 74 -9.90 0.52 9.44
CA ILE A 74 -9.91 -0.42 10.57
C ILE A 74 -8.50 -0.92 10.93
N GLY A 75 -7.56 -0.91 9.99
CA GLY A 75 -6.14 -1.22 10.19
C GLY A 75 -5.26 -0.03 10.58
N GLY A 76 -5.79 1.20 10.58
CA GLY A 76 -4.99 2.44 10.61
C GLY A 76 -4.00 2.52 11.78
N ASN A 77 -4.45 2.15 12.98
CA ASN A 77 -3.60 2.19 14.17
C ASN A 77 -2.43 1.18 14.09
N HIS A 78 -2.64 0.03 13.44
CA HIS A 78 -1.56 -0.95 13.24
C HIS A 78 -0.56 -0.46 12.21
N LEU A 79 -1.03 0.20 11.15
CA LEU A 79 -0.19 0.78 10.10
C LEU A 79 0.78 1.82 10.66
N ILE A 80 0.27 2.85 11.36
CA ILE A 80 1.11 3.91 11.91
C ILE A 80 2.08 3.38 12.98
N HIS A 81 1.67 2.37 13.76
CA HIS A 81 2.55 1.81 14.77
C HIS A 81 3.57 0.80 14.23
N ALA A 82 3.32 0.16 13.08
CA ALA A 82 4.32 -0.63 12.39
C ALA A 82 5.42 0.27 11.82
N ALA A 83 5.03 1.40 11.20
CA ALA A 83 5.95 2.45 10.78
C ALA A 83 6.73 3.04 11.96
N ARG A 84 6.06 3.42 13.05
CA ARG A 84 6.70 4.00 14.25
C ARG A 84 7.74 3.09 14.89
N ARG A 85 7.46 1.79 14.93
CA ARG A 85 8.42 0.80 15.44
C ARG A 85 9.54 0.52 14.45
N ASN A 86 9.35 0.84 13.18
CA ASN A 86 10.20 0.44 12.06
C ASN A 86 10.31 -1.09 11.95
N VAL A 87 9.18 -1.80 12.05
CA VAL A 87 9.18 -3.28 11.96
C VAL A 87 9.59 -3.72 10.56
N ASP A 88 10.47 -4.71 10.47
CA ASP A 88 11.03 -5.26 9.23
C ASP A 88 10.02 -6.07 8.41
N ILE A 89 9.01 -5.37 7.88
CA ILE A 89 7.97 -5.90 7.01
C ILE A 89 7.74 -4.92 5.85
N SER A 90 7.35 -5.47 4.70
CA SER A 90 6.97 -4.69 3.53
C SER A 90 5.45 -4.62 3.41
N VAL A 91 4.91 -3.47 3.01
CA VAL A 91 3.47 -3.28 2.79
C VAL A 91 3.21 -2.79 1.36
N ILE A 92 2.37 -3.51 0.63
CA ILE A 92 1.84 -3.08 -0.67
C ILE A 92 0.36 -2.72 -0.48
N CYS A 93 0.06 -1.44 -0.61
CA CYS A 93 -1.31 -0.92 -0.56
C CYS A 93 -1.85 -0.77 -1.99
N VAL A 94 -2.90 -1.50 -2.33
CA VAL A 94 -3.67 -1.25 -3.55
C VAL A 94 -4.71 -0.19 -3.21
N ASN A 95 -4.43 1.05 -3.60
CA ASN A 95 -5.34 2.17 -3.42
C ASN A 95 -6.23 2.32 -4.66
N ASN A 96 -7.52 2.09 -4.48
CA ASN A 96 -8.54 2.26 -5.50
C ASN A 96 -9.65 3.23 -5.05
N PHE A 97 -9.37 4.03 -4.02
CA PHE A 97 -10.20 5.11 -3.51
C PHE A 97 -11.56 4.69 -2.92
N ASN A 98 -11.79 3.41 -2.62
CA ASN A 98 -13.06 2.93 -2.06
C ASN A 98 -12.99 1.53 -1.42
N TYR A 99 -14.10 1.08 -0.83
CA TYR A 99 -14.30 -0.33 -0.52
C TYR A 99 -14.94 -1.09 -1.69
N GLY A 100 -14.12 -1.49 -2.67
CA GLY A 100 -14.62 -2.14 -3.89
C GLY A 100 -15.40 -3.45 -3.66
N MET A 101 -14.92 -4.31 -2.77
CA MET A 101 -15.52 -5.65 -2.53
C MET A 101 -16.93 -5.58 -1.92
N THR A 102 -17.21 -4.54 -1.13
CA THR A 102 -18.47 -4.40 -0.40
C THR A 102 -19.49 -3.54 -1.13
N GLY A 103 -19.19 -3.08 -2.34
CA GLY A 103 -20.12 -2.27 -3.15
C GLY A 103 -19.74 -0.79 -3.27
N GLY A 104 -18.45 -0.44 -3.11
CA GLY A 104 -17.92 0.87 -3.47
C GLY A 104 -18.26 1.99 -2.48
N GLN A 105 -18.20 1.69 -1.18
CA GLN A 105 -18.36 2.69 -0.12
C GLN A 105 -17.15 3.63 0.00
N LEU A 106 -17.37 4.80 0.60
CA LEU A 106 -16.31 5.72 1.01
C LEU A 106 -15.20 5.00 1.80
N GLY A 107 -13.96 5.22 1.39
CA GLY A 107 -12.75 4.79 2.08
C GLY A 107 -11.87 5.97 2.50
N PRO A 108 -10.79 5.73 3.27
CA PRO A 108 -9.95 6.79 3.85
C PRO A 108 -9.17 7.62 2.83
N THR A 109 -9.07 7.15 1.59
CA THR A 109 -8.38 7.85 0.51
C THR A 109 -9.34 8.42 -0.54
N THR A 110 -10.65 8.22 -0.38
CA THR A 110 -11.66 8.76 -1.29
C THR A 110 -11.50 10.29 -1.38
N PRO A 111 -11.27 10.86 -2.59
CA PRO A 111 -11.08 12.30 -2.73
C PRO A 111 -12.27 13.11 -2.19
N PHE A 112 -11.98 14.29 -1.66
CA PHE A 112 -13.00 15.21 -1.18
C PHE A 112 -14.03 15.51 -2.29
N GLY A 113 -15.31 15.46 -1.95
CA GLY A 113 -16.41 15.65 -2.90
C GLY A 113 -16.65 14.47 -3.86
N ALA A 114 -15.81 13.43 -3.91
CA ALA A 114 -16.02 12.25 -4.75
C ALA A 114 -17.25 11.45 -4.30
N ARG A 115 -17.99 10.91 -5.26
CA ARG A 115 -19.24 10.16 -5.00
C ARG A 115 -18.95 8.69 -4.79
N THR A 116 -19.59 8.11 -3.79
CA THR A 116 -19.54 6.67 -3.48
C THR A 116 -20.94 6.16 -3.16
N SER A 117 -21.11 4.84 -2.96
CA SER A 117 -22.43 4.30 -2.62
C SER A 117 -22.99 4.81 -1.28
N THR A 118 -22.11 5.17 -0.32
CA THR A 118 -22.50 5.77 0.97
C THR A 118 -22.38 7.28 1.02
N THR A 119 -21.73 7.91 0.03
CA THR A 119 -21.65 9.37 -0.12
C THR A 119 -22.14 9.81 -1.51
N PRO A 120 -23.44 9.64 -1.83
CA PRO A 120 -23.99 9.96 -3.15
C PRO A 120 -23.89 11.45 -3.50
N TYR A 121 -23.80 12.32 -2.49
CA TYR A 121 -23.66 13.77 -2.64
C TYR A 121 -22.20 14.26 -2.59
N GLY A 122 -21.24 13.34 -2.45
CA GLY A 122 -19.82 13.65 -2.34
C GLY A 122 -19.25 13.37 -0.95
N SER A 123 -17.98 12.96 -0.89
CA SER A 123 -17.22 12.76 0.36
C SER A 123 -17.08 14.09 1.12
N PRO A 124 -17.47 14.16 2.40
CA PRO A 124 -17.27 15.35 3.22
C PRO A 124 -15.88 15.38 3.90
N GLU A 125 -15.09 14.32 3.75
CA GLU A 125 -13.81 14.13 4.46
C GLU A 125 -12.62 14.40 3.53
N PHE A 126 -11.52 14.91 4.12
CA PHE A 126 -10.26 15.02 3.42
C PHE A 126 -9.53 13.67 3.42
N PRO A 127 -9.00 13.21 2.27
CA PRO A 127 -8.37 11.90 2.17
C PRO A 127 -7.01 11.88 2.86
N PHE A 128 -6.60 10.70 3.34
CA PHE A 128 -5.23 10.49 3.76
C PHE A 128 -4.25 10.61 2.59
N ASN A 129 -3.16 11.32 2.84
CA ASN A 129 -1.94 11.31 2.02
C ASN A 129 -0.95 10.30 2.63
N PHE A 130 -0.88 9.09 2.05
CA PHE A 130 -0.03 8.02 2.59
C PHE A 130 1.46 8.37 2.70
N PRO A 131 2.13 8.94 1.67
CA PRO A 131 3.49 9.45 1.79
C PRO A 131 3.69 10.34 3.00
N TYR A 132 2.80 11.32 3.21
CA TYR A 132 2.93 12.25 4.32
C TYR A 132 2.68 11.56 5.68
N LEU A 133 1.58 10.80 5.79
CA LEU A 133 1.21 10.06 6.99
C LEU A 133 2.32 9.12 7.46
N LEU A 134 2.89 8.34 6.54
CA LEU A 134 3.88 7.31 6.86
C LEU A 134 5.27 7.90 7.08
N ALA A 135 5.62 8.98 6.38
CA ALA A 135 6.84 9.72 6.67
C ALA A 135 6.84 10.26 8.11
N ALA A 136 5.71 10.88 8.51
CA ALA A 136 5.48 11.39 9.86
C ALA A 136 5.41 10.26 10.91
N SER A 137 4.89 9.09 10.52
CA SER A 137 4.84 7.92 11.39
C SER A 137 6.18 7.20 11.55
N GLY A 138 7.22 7.54 10.78
CA GLY A 138 8.57 6.96 10.93
C GLY A 138 8.96 5.86 9.95
N ALA A 139 8.23 5.67 8.85
CA ALA A 139 8.58 4.66 7.84
C ALA A 139 9.99 4.88 7.27
N ASN A 140 10.68 3.77 6.94
CA ASN A 140 11.99 3.80 6.31
C ASN A 140 11.91 3.99 4.80
N PHE A 141 10.90 3.41 4.17
CA PHE A 141 10.71 3.55 2.73
C PHE A 141 9.24 3.79 2.40
N VAL A 142 8.97 4.80 1.59
CA VAL A 142 7.63 5.07 1.06
C VAL A 142 7.73 5.47 -0.40
N ALA A 143 7.03 4.74 -1.26
CA ALA A 143 6.89 5.07 -2.68
C ALA A 143 5.43 4.97 -3.11
N ARG A 144 5.10 5.69 -4.19
CA ARG A 144 3.80 5.60 -4.85
C ARG A 144 4.00 5.41 -6.33
N TRP A 145 3.24 4.48 -6.89
CA TRP A 145 3.17 4.24 -8.33
C TRP A 145 1.73 3.96 -8.73
N THR A 146 1.47 3.95 -10.04
CA THR A 146 0.19 3.49 -10.58
C THR A 146 0.38 2.19 -11.36
N THR A 147 -0.71 1.53 -11.71
CA THR A 147 -0.67 0.29 -12.51
C THR A 147 -0.01 0.44 -13.89
N ILE A 148 0.11 1.65 -14.44
CA ILE A 148 0.81 1.89 -15.71
C ILE A 148 2.35 1.99 -15.55
N HIS A 149 2.84 2.29 -14.36
CA HIS A 149 4.28 2.45 -14.05
C HIS A 149 4.96 1.10 -13.76
N VAL A 150 4.67 0.07 -14.56
CA VAL A 150 5.02 -1.35 -14.31
C VAL A 150 6.51 -1.55 -13.99
N ARG A 151 7.42 -0.89 -14.71
CA ARG A 151 8.88 -1.02 -14.50
C ARG A 151 9.31 -0.42 -13.16
N HIS A 152 8.86 0.79 -12.85
CA HIS A 152 9.17 1.47 -11.59
C HIS A 152 8.58 0.72 -10.40
N LEU A 153 7.30 0.33 -10.51
CA LEU A 153 6.61 -0.43 -9.48
C LEU A 153 7.32 -1.76 -9.18
N LYS A 154 7.67 -2.55 -10.21
CA LYS A 154 8.44 -3.79 -10.02
C LYS A 154 9.78 -3.52 -9.33
N ARG A 155 10.52 -2.49 -9.77
CA ARG A 155 11.84 -2.14 -9.20
C ARG A 155 11.74 -1.79 -7.72
N ASP A 156 10.70 -1.05 -7.33
CA ASP A 156 10.53 -0.62 -5.94
C ASP A 156 9.97 -1.73 -5.04
N ILE A 157 9.16 -2.64 -5.59
CA ILE A 157 8.80 -3.90 -4.91
C ILE A 157 10.02 -4.81 -4.73
N LEU A 158 10.94 -4.86 -5.70
CA LEU A 158 12.19 -5.60 -5.52
C LEU A 158 13.07 -4.93 -4.46
N TYR A 159 13.14 -3.60 -4.47
CA TYR A 159 13.91 -2.81 -3.51
C TYR A 159 13.45 -3.00 -2.06
N MET A 160 12.12 -3.05 -1.80
CA MET A 160 11.60 -3.25 -0.44
C MET A 160 12.07 -4.56 0.22
N PHE A 161 12.29 -5.64 -0.55
CA PHE A 161 12.73 -6.91 0.02
C PHE A 161 14.12 -6.85 0.62
N GLY A 162 14.96 -5.94 0.13
CA GLY A 162 16.30 -5.68 0.67
C GLY A 162 16.35 -4.50 1.64
N LYS A 163 15.25 -3.78 1.87
CA LYS A 163 15.22 -2.58 2.70
C LYS A 163 14.93 -2.98 4.16
N PRO A 164 15.87 -2.77 5.10
CA PRO A 164 15.60 -3.06 6.50
C PRO A 164 14.52 -2.13 7.06
N GLY A 165 13.63 -2.67 7.87
CA GLY A 165 12.60 -1.90 8.57
C GLY A 165 11.30 -1.78 7.78
N PHE A 166 10.47 -0.83 8.18
CA PHE A 166 9.13 -0.71 7.63
C PHE A 166 9.16 -0.02 6.26
N SER A 167 8.69 -0.72 5.24
CA SER A 167 8.60 -0.22 3.87
C SER A 167 7.17 -0.27 3.34
N PHE A 168 6.78 0.74 2.56
CA PHE A 168 5.43 0.89 2.04
C PHE A 168 5.45 1.30 0.57
N VAL A 169 4.68 0.60 -0.26
CA VAL A 169 4.42 1.01 -1.65
C VAL A 169 2.92 1.16 -1.85
N GLU A 170 2.49 2.38 -2.14
CA GLU A 170 1.16 2.69 -2.61
C GLU A 170 1.06 2.40 -4.11
N VAL A 171 0.03 1.66 -4.51
CA VAL A 171 -0.27 1.36 -5.91
C VAL A 171 -1.66 1.89 -6.23
N LEU A 172 -1.74 2.99 -6.98
CA LEU A 172 -3.00 3.49 -7.51
C LEU A 172 -3.50 2.54 -8.59
N ALA A 173 -4.69 1.98 -8.39
CA ALA A 173 -5.26 0.95 -9.24
C ALA A 173 -6.72 1.27 -9.60
N PRO A 174 -7.11 1.14 -10.88
CA PRO A 174 -8.47 1.41 -11.29
C PRO A 174 -9.52 0.52 -10.63
N CYS A 175 -10.66 1.11 -10.28
CA CYS A 175 -11.86 0.40 -9.84
C CYS A 175 -13.10 0.94 -10.56
N PRO A 176 -13.31 0.57 -11.83
CA PRO A 176 -14.38 1.14 -12.66
C PRO A 176 -15.77 0.88 -12.05
N VAL A 177 -15.99 -0.33 -11.53
CA VAL A 177 -17.30 -0.73 -10.97
C VAL A 177 -17.63 0.01 -9.67
N GLY A 178 -16.67 0.11 -8.76
CA GLY A 178 -16.94 0.63 -7.42
C GLY A 178 -16.73 2.13 -7.26
N PHE A 179 -15.76 2.72 -7.97
CA PHE A 179 -15.38 4.12 -7.82
C PHE A 179 -15.59 4.91 -9.11
N GLY A 180 -15.04 4.42 -10.22
CA GLY A 180 -15.00 5.16 -11.48
C GLY A 180 -16.37 5.57 -11.99
N LYS A 181 -17.32 4.62 -12.07
CA LYS A 181 -18.67 4.85 -12.60
C LYS A 181 -19.42 6.02 -11.93
N LEU A 182 -19.27 6.17 -10.61
CA LEU A 182 -19.92 7.25 -9.85
C LEU A 182 -19.20 8.60 -9.99
N ASN A 183 -17.96 8.59 -10.46
CA ASN A 183 -17.08 9.76 -10.60
C ASN A 183 -16.75 10.07 -12.07
N TYR A 184 -17.60 9.62 -13.01
CA TYR A 184 -17.47 9.89 -14.44
C TYR A 184 -16.20 9.36 -15.10
N ILE A 185 -15.67 8.23 -14.57
CA ILE A 185 -14.57 7.45 -15.15
C ILE A 185 -15.15 6.08 -15.50
N ALA A 186 -15.58 5.89 -16.74
CA ALA A 186 -16.45 4.77 -17.10
C ALA A 186 -15.72 3.42 -17.06
N GLU A 187 -14.56 3.35 -17.70
CA GLU A 187 -13.80 2.12 -17.88
C GLU A 187 -12.46 2.17 -17.14
N GLY A 188 -11.90 0.98 -16.87
CA GLY A 188 -10.56 0.88 -16.28
C GLY A 188 -9.48 1.50 -17.17
N LEU A 189 -9.69 1.51 -18.49
CA LEU A 189 -8.79 2.17 -19.45
C LEU A 189 -8.81 3.69 -19.29
N ASP A 190 -9.97 4.30 -19.06
CA ASP A 190 -10.11 5.74 -18.90
C ASP A 190 -9.31 6.23 -17.68
N GLU A 191 -9.37 5.48 -16.57
CA GLU A 191 -8.58 5.79 -15.38
C GLU A 191 -7.07 5.60 -15.61
N MET A 192 -6.67 4.60 -16.40
CA MET A 192 -5.27 4.41 -16.78
C MET A 192 -4.76 5.52 -17.70
N LEU A 193 -5.59 6.03 -18.61
CA LEU A 193 -5.26 7.18 -19.45
C LEU A 193 -5.14 8.45 -18.60
N LEU A 194 -6.04 8.66 -17.64
CA LEU A 194 -5.93 9.73 -16.66
C LEU A 194 -4.59 9.66 -15.92
N TYR A 195 -4.19 8.48 -15.43
CA TYR A 195 -2.87 8.31 -14.81
C TYR A 195 -1.72 8.61 -15.79
N LYS A 196 -1.85 8.21 -17.05
CA LYS A 196 -0.82 8.48 -18.06
C LYS A 196 -0.64 9.97 -18.32
N GLU A 197 -1.74 10.73 -18.32
CA GLU A 197 -1.74 12.17 -18.60
C GLU A 197 -1.30 12.99 -17.39
N ARG A 198 -1.74 12.61 -16.19
CA ARG A 198 -1.55 13.43 -14.98
C ARG A 198 -0.40 13.00 -14.08
N CYS A 199 0.12 11.78 -14.20
CA CYS A 199 1.21 11.36 -13.33
C CYS A 199 2.52 12.04 -13.71
N VAL A 200 3.15 12.66 -12.71
CA VAL A 200 4.46 13.30 -12.85
C VAL A 200 5.44 12.58 -11.94
N ILE A 201 6.53 12.09 -12.52
CA ILE A 201 7.66 11.58 -11.75
C ILE A 201 8.48 12.79 -11.32
N ALA A 202 8.45 13.12 -10.03
CA ALA A 202 9.16 14.27 -9.48
C ALA A 202 9.77 13.94 -8.12
N ASP A 203 10.96 14.48 -7.89
CA ASP A 203 11.68 14.42 -6.62
C ASP A 203 11.58 15.77 -5.90
N GLY A 204 11.66 15.77 -4.57
CA GLY A 204 11.73 16.99 -3.77
C GLY A 204 10.40 17.76 -3.60
N ILE A 205 9.27 17.18 -4.01
CA ILE A 205 7.94 17.74 -3.72
C ILE A 205 7.67 17.67 -2.22
N PRO A 206 7.19 18.75 -1.58
CA PRO A 206 6.77 18.72 -0.18
C PRO A 206 5.75 17.61 0.07
N LEU A 207 5.93 16.84 1.15
CA LEU A 207 5.14 15.63 1.36
C LEU A 207 3.65 15.92 1.53
N ASP A 208 3.30 17.06 2.13
CA ASP A 208 1.92 17.52 2.32
C ASP A 208 1.22 17.86 1.01
N GLU A 209 1.96 18.21 -0.05
CA GLU A 209 1.44 18.45 -1.40
C GLU A 209 1.17 17.17 -2.21
N LEU A 210 1.54 15.99 -1.68
CA LEU A 210 1.33 14.68 -2.33
C LEU A 210 -0.12 14.14 -2.20
N GLY A 211 -1.09 15.00 -1.89
CA GLY A 211 -2.50 14.63 -1.89
C GLY A 211 -2.97 14.20 -3.27
N ILE A 212 -4.04 13.40 -3.33
CA ILE A 212 -4.65 12.99 -4.60
C ILE A 212 -6.09 13.48 -4.64
N ASP A 213 -6.40 14.26 -5.66
CA ASP A 213 -7.76 14.55 -6.06
C ASP A 213 -7.93 14.26 -7.56
N LEU A 214 -8.66 13.18 -7.86
CA LEU A 214 -8.93 12.80 -9.24
C LEU A 214 -9.89 13.76 -9.95
N ARG A 215 -10.60 14.63 -9.22
CA ARG A 215 -11.55 15.60 -9.77
C ARG A 215 -10.90 16.94 -10.13
N ALA A 216 -9.78 17.26 -9.49
CA ALA A 216 -9.03 18.48 -9.77
C ALA A 216 -8.09 18.26 -10.96
N ASP A 217 -7.84 19.31 -11.76
CA ASP A 217 -6.82 19.29 -12.81
C ASP A 217 -5.44 19.61 -12.21
N GLN A 218 -4.90 18.64 -11.47
CA GLN A 218 -3.62 18.75 -10.76
C GLN A 218 -2.73 17.54 -11.05
N PRO A 219 -1.40 17.69 -11.03
CA PRO A 219 -0.48 16.56 -11.21
C PRO A 219 -0.64 15.53 -10.09
N ILE A 220 -0.52 14.26 -10.45
CA ILE A 220 -0.46 13.14 -9.49
C ILE A 220 1.00 12.75 -9.37
N TYR A 221 1.66 13.21 -8.31
CA TYR A 221 3.07 12.88 -8.10
C TYR A 221 3.25 11.39 -7.77
N VAL A 222 4.18 10.75 -8.47
CA VAL A 222 4.58 9.35 -8.28
C VAL A 222 6.11 9.29 -8.17
N GLY A 223 6.62 8.35 -7.39
CA GLY A 223 8.04 8.33 -7.06
C GLY A 223 8.34 7.67 -5.72
N ARG A 224 9.59 7.81 -5.30
CA ARG A 224 10.07 7.50 -3.95
C ARG A 224 10.07 8.79 -3.15
N PHE A 225 9.36 8.81 -2.04
CA PHE A 225 9.20 10.02 -1.23
C PHE A 225 9.95 9.94 0.10
N VAL A 226 10.16 8.73 0.59
CA VAL A 226 10.94 8.46 1.81
C VAL A 226 11.89 7.32 1.52
N ASP A 227 13.17 7.53 1.82
CA ASP A 227 14.21 6.51 1.77
C ASP A 227 15.24 6.82 2.89
N ARG A 228 15.11 6.12 4.02
CA ARG A 228 15.92 6.28 5.24
C ARG A 228 16.60 4.97 5.58
N ASP A 229 17.78 5.02 6.18
CA ASP A 229 18.53 3.83 6.58
C ASP A 229 18.55 3.64 8.11
N LEU A 230 17.37 3.76 8.76
CA LEU A 230 17.27 3.48 10.18
C LEU A 230 17.28 1.95 10.43
N PRO A 231 17.87 1.49 11.54
CA PRO A 231 17.85 0.07 11.87
C PRO A 231 16.42 -0.44 12.08
N PRO A 232 16.11 -1.69 11.69
CA PRO A 232 14.80 -2.29 11.92
C PRO A 232 14.56 -2.49 13.41
N TYR A 233 13.28 -2.56 13.78
CA TYR A 233 12.85 -3.00 15.11
C TYR A 233 13.50 -4.34 15.49
N LYS A 234 14.21 -4.35 16.62
CA LYS A 234 14.67 -5.58 17.27
C LYS A 234 14.15 -5.58 18.71
N PRO A 235 13.26 -6.51 19.08
CA PRO A 235 12.86 -6.63 20.48
C PRO A 235 14.06 -7.07 21.31
N VAL A 236 14.18 -6.52 22.52
CA VAL A 236 15.16 -6.99 23.49
C VAL A 236 14.79 -8.40 23.91
N ARG A 237 15.73 -9.35 23.78
CA ARG A 237 15.55 -10.74 24.21
C ARG A 237 16.17 -10.91 25.58
N LEU A 238 15.68 -11.89 26.34
CA LEU A 238 16.24 -12.24 27.65
C LEU A 238 17.74 -12.60 27.55
N GLU A 239 18.13 -13.18 26.41
CA GLU A 239 19.51 -13.54 26.07
C GLU A 239 20.43 -12.31 25.92
N ASP A 240 19.90 -11.15 25.55
CA ASP A 240 20.69 -9.92 25.33
C ASP A 240 21.04 -9.19 26.65
N ILE A 241 20.41 -9.58 27.77
CA ILE A 241 20.53 -8.92 29.08
C ILE A 241 21.39 -9.76 30.06
N LYS A 242 21.78 -10.99 29.69
CA LYS A 242 22.63 -11.87 30.51
C LYS A 242 24.09 -11.77 30.09
#